data_AF-A0A6M0RN13-F1
#
_entry.id   AF-A0A6M0RN13-F1
#
_cell.length_a   1.000
_cell.length_b   1.000
_cell.length_c   1.000
_cell.angle_alpha   90.00
_cell.angle_beta   90.00
_cell.angle_gamma   90.00
#
_symmetry.space_group_name_H-M   'P 1'
#
loop_
_entity.id
_entity.type
_entity.pdbx_description
1 polymer ?
#
loop_
_entity_poly.entity_id
_entity_poly.type
_entity_poly.pdbx_seq_one_letter_code
_entity_poly.pdbx_strand_id
1 'polypeptide(L)' 'MRVIKLGDRVRILYPKYAAGQTGTVLEQETLEDGSKTGHWLVKVDGERYMILALLPKDMKVLR' A
#
# COMPACT_ATOMS: atom_id res chain seq x y z
N MET A 1 6.56 -10.43 -12.14
CA MET A 1 6.09 -9.45 -11.15
C MET A 1 4.57 -9.54 -11.09
N ARG A 2 3.97 -9.64 -9.90
CA ARG A 2 2.50 -9.61 -9.79
C ARG A 2 2.03 -8.17 -9.98
N VAL A 3 1.00 -7.95 -10.78
CA VAL A 3 0.39 -6.64 -10.95
C VAL A 3 -0.45 -6.35 -9.71
N ILE A 4 -0.15 -5.25 -9.01
CA ILE A 4 -0.91 -4.78 -7.85
C ILE A 4 -2.24 -4.19 -8.34
N LYS A 5 -3.34 -4.50 -7.66
CA LYS A 5 -4.70 -4.07 -8.00
C LYS A 5 -5.45 -3.50 -6.79
N LEU A 6 -6.48 -2.72 -7.06
CA LEU A 6 -7.41 -2.23 -6.04
C LEU A 6 -8.02 -3.42 -5.30
N GLY A 7 -8.09 -3.33 -3.97
CA GLY A 7 -8.60 -4.40 -3.12
C GLY A 7 -7.60 -5.51 -2.80
N ASP A 8 -6.40 -5.52 -3.41
CA ASP A 8 -5.38 -6.50 -3.06
C ASP A 8 -5.05 -6.41 -1.57
N ARG A 9 -5.00 -7.57 -0.92
CA ARG A 9 -4.48 -7.71 0.44
C ARG A 9 -2.96 -7.74 0.38
N VAL A 10 -2.29 -6.99 1.24
CA VAL A 10 -0.83 -6.91 1.26
C VAL A 10 -0.29 -7.08 2.66
N ARG A 11 0.93 -7.62 2.76
CA ARG A 11 1.78 -7.53 3.96
C ARG A 11 2.78 -6.41 3.76
N ILE A 12 2.88 -5.54 4.75
CA ILE A 12 3.79 -4.40 4.74
C ILE A 12 5.18 -4.89 5.13
N LEU A 13 6.20 -4.53 4.34
CA LEU A 13 7.62 -4.87 4.58
C LEU A 13 8.38 -3.69 5.17
N TYR A 14 8.04 -2.47 4.72
CA TYR A 14 8.57 -1.20 5.20
C TYR A 14 7.44 -0.16 5.14
N PRO A 15 7.40 0.86 6.03
CA PRO A 15 8.35 1.22 7.08
C PRO A 15 8.35 0.30 8.30
N LYS A 16 9.44 0.33 9.10
CA LYS A 16 9.67 -0.58 10.24
C LYS A 16 8.53 -0.57 11.28
N TYR A 17 7.88 0.57 11.51
CA TYR A 17 6.77 0.67 12.47
C TYR A 17 5.50 -0.08 12.00
N ALA A 18 5.34 -0.26 10.69
CA ALA A 18 4.22 -0.97 10.08
C ALA A 18 4.61 -2.36 9.54
N ALA A 19 5.90 -2.70 9.56
CA ALA A 19 6.41 -3.95 9.02
C ALA A 19 5.75 -5.16 9.72
N GLY A 20 5.26 -6.10 8.91
CA GLY A 20 4.55 -7.28 9.38
C GLY A 20 3.03 -7.11 9.50
N GLN A 21 2.54 -5.88 9.57
CA GLN A 21 1.10 -5.60 9.50
C GLN A 21 0.56 -5.89 8.10
N THR A 22 -0.76 -6.00 8.00
CA THR A 22 -1.45 -6.20 6.72
C THR A 22 -2.35 -5.03 6.40
N GLY A 23 -2.69 -4.88 5.14
CA GLY A 23 -3.60 -3.83 4.69
C GLY A 23 -4.25 -4.16 3.36
N THR A 24 -5.13 -3.26 2.94
CA THR A 24 -5.82 -3.33 1.65
C THR A 24 -5.37 -2.18 0.76
N VAL A 25 -5.03 -2.50 -0.49
CA VAL A 25 -4.73 -1.51 -1.52
C VAL A 25 -5.98 -0.73 -1.87
N LEU A 26 -5.92 0.59 -1.72
CA LEU A 26 -7.00 1.50 -2.07
C LEU A 26 -6.86 1.99 -3.51
N GLU A 27 -5.72 2.61 -3.84
CA GLU A 27 -5.43 3.19 -5.15
C GLU A 27 -3.95 3.52 -5.34
N GLN A 28 -3.58 3.96 -6.54
CA GLN A 28 -2.25 4.50 -6.82
C GLN A 28 -2.22 5.99 -6.48
N GLU A 29 -1.21 6.42 -5.72
CA GLU A 29 -1.03 7.80 -5.32
C GLU A 29 -0.89 8.71 -6.55
N THR A 30 -1.66 9.79 -6.52
CA THR A 30 -1.75 10.79 -7.58
C THR A 30 -1.52 12.16 -6.97
N LEU A 31 -0.61 12.94 -7.54
CA LEU A 31 -0.37 14.31 -7.12
C LEU A 31 -1.44 15.24 -7.69
N GLU A 32 -1.48 16.48 -7.21
CA GLU A 32 -2.46 17.49 -7.64
C GLU A 32 -2.40 17.77 -9.15
N ASP A 33 -1.23 17.62 -9.77
CA ASP A 33 -1.04 17.76 -11.22
C ASP A 33 -1.49 16.53 -12.03
N GLY A 34 -2.05 15.51 -11.38
CA GLY A 34 -2.50 14.27 -12.00
C GLY A 34 -1.40 13.23 -12.24
N SER A 35 -0.14 13.53 -11.91
CA SER A 35 0.96 12.59 -12.07
C SER A 35 0.91 11.46 -11.04
N LYS A 36 1.31 10.25 -11.46
CA LYS A 36 1.39 9.07 -10.59
C LYS A 36 2.77 8.97 -9.97
N THR A 37 2.87 8.81 -8.66
CA THR A 37 4.17 8.73 -7.96
C THR A 37 4.79 7.33 -8.00
N GLY A 38 3.99 6.32 -8.37
CA GLY A 38 4.37 4.91 -8.28
C GLY A 38 4.07 4.26 -6.92
N HIS A 39 3.69 5.04 -5.91
CA HIS A 39 3.24 4.51 -4.63
C HIS A 39 1.78 4.04 -4.70
N TRP A 40 1.44 3.11 -3.83
CA TRP A 40 0.09 2.63 -3.61
C TRP A 40 -0.35 3.04 -2.21
N LEU A 41 -1.56 3.60 -2.12
CA LEU A 41 -2.21 3.91 -0.86
C LEU A 41 -2.77 2.61 -0.27
N VAL A 42 -2.30 2.25 0.92
CA VAL A 42 -2.68 1.03 1.62
C VAL A 42 -3.29 1.41 2.96
N LYS A 43 -4.56 1.01 3.16
CA LYS A 43 -5.21 1.11 4.47
C LYS A 43 -4.73 -0.03 5.35
N VAL A 44 -4.18 0.30 6.51
CA VAL A 44 -3.67 -0.70 7.45
C VAL A 44 -4.79 -1.28 8.30
N ASP A 45 -4.77 -2.59 8.52
CA ASP A 45 -5.79 -3.30 9.27
C ASP A 45 -5.73 -2.99 10.77
N GLY A 46 -6.89 -2.95 11.42
CA GLY A 46 -7.00 -2.67 12.86
C GLY A 46 -6.77 -1.20 13.23
N GLU A 47 -6.13 -0.43 12.35
CA GLU A 47 -5.91 1.00 12.51
C GLU A 47 -7.04 1.82 11.88
N ARG A 48 -7.61 2.74 12.66
CA ARG A 48 -8.82 3.46 12.24
C ARG A 48 -8.55 4.42 11.07
N TYR A 49 -7.39 5.06 11.05
CA TYR A 49 -7.06 6.14 10.12
C TYR A 49 -5.68 6.03 9.46
N MET A 50 -4.95 4.92 9.67
CA MET A 50 -3.60 4.79 9.11
C MET A 50 -3.66 4.36 7.64
N ILE A 51 -3.19 5.24 6.75
CA ILE A 51 -2.96 4.96 5.33
C ILE A 51 -1.49 5.21 5.04
N LEU A 52 -0.85 4.27 4.34
CA LEU A 52 0.55 4.38 3.93
C LEU A 52 0.64 4.47 2.41
N ALA A 53 1.51 5.36 1.91
CA ALA A 53 1.96 5.35 0.53
C ALA A 53 3.18 4.41 0.41
N LEU A 54 3.03 3.28 -0.26
CA LEU A 54 4.06 2.23 -0.35
C LEU A 54 4.50 1.99 -1.80
N LEU A 55 5.80 1.89 -2.06
CA LEU A 55 6.27 1.38 -3.34
C LEU A 55 6.00 -0.14 -3.42
N PRO A 56 5.91 -0.71 -4.63
CA PRO A 56 5.75 -2.15 -4.81
C PRO A 56 6.80 -3.02 -4.09
N LYS A 57 8.00 -2.49 -3.85
CA LYS A 57 9.08 -3.17 -3.12
C LYS A 57 8.90 -3.19 -1.60
N ASP A 58 8.09 -2.28 -1.07
CA ASP A 58 7.88 -2.09 0.38
C ASP A 58 6.69 -2.91 0.91
N MET A 59 6.04 -3.69 0.04
CA MET A 59 4.91 -4.54 0.38
C MET A 59 4.89 -5.83 -0.44
N LYS A 60 4.16 -6.83 0.04
CA LYS A 60 3.96 -8.11 -0.64
C LYS A 60 2.47 -8.41 -0.77
N VAL A 61 1.97 -8.58 -1.98
CA VAL A 61 0.59 -9.01 -2.25
C VAL A 61 0.36 -10.43 -1.71
N LEU A 62 -0.68 -10.57 -0.88
CA LEU A 62 -1.18 -11.81 -0.30
C LEU A 62 -2.13 -12.49 -1.29
N ARG A 63 -2.30 -13.82 -1.16
CA ARG A 63 -3.23 -14.59 -2.00
C ARG A 63 -4.62 -14.59 -1.39
#